data_AF-W8SLG6-F1
#
_entry.id   AF-W8SLG6-F1
#
_cell.length_a   1.000
_cell.length_b   1.000
_cell.length_c   1.000
_cell.angle_alpha   90.00
_cell.angle_beta   90.00
_cell.angle_gamma   90.00
#
_symmetry.space_group_name_H-M   'P 1'
#
loop_
_entity.id
_entity.type
_entity.pdbx_description
1 polymer ?
#
loop_
_entity_poly.entity_id
_entity_poly.type
_entity_poly.pdbx_seq_one_letter_code
_entity_poly.pdbx_strand_id
1 'polypeptide(L)'
;KWISRRTEAFLSDTQGRDHVTRAELGVDEQGTFLALKVDTRADLGAYVSSFGAAIPGPIYSALLAGVYKTPHVCVEVTGVLSNSVPTDAYRGAGRPEACYVLERLADKAALELGLDRAEIRRRNLIPQSAMPYKTPVGPTYDCGDFPKIFERALEISNYHQKRKPGRG
;
A
#
# COMPACT_ATOMS: atom_id res chain seq x y z
N LYS A 1 -15.13 5.40 -37.52
CA LYS A 1 -14.40 4.61 -36.49
C LYS A 1 -13.16 5.39 -36.09
N TRP A 2 -12.92 5.61 -34.80
CA TRP A 2 -11.69 6.24 -34.29
C TRP A 2 -10.75 5.19 -33.70
N ILE A 3 -9.44 5.36 -33.91
CA ILE A 3 -8.37 4.49 -33.39
C ILE A 3 -7.17 5.39 -33.12
N SER A 4 -6.73 5.48 -31.85
CA SER A 4 -5.54 6.27 -31.49
C SER A 4 -4.26 5.59 -31.93
N ARG A 5 -3.21 6.40 -32.11
CA ARG A 5 -1.83 5.88 -32.19
C ARG A 5 -1.29 5.59 -30.78
N ARG A 6 -0.26 4.75 -30.69
CA ARG A 6 0.41 4.46 -29.42
C ARG A 6 0.92 5.73 -28.72
N THR A 7 1.53 6.64 -29.49
CA THR A 7 2.05 7.91 -28.96
C THR A 7 0.94 8.81 -28.44
N GLU A 8 -0.20 8.84 -29.13
CA GLU A 8 -1.38 9.59 -28.69
C GLU A 8 -1.88 9.02 -27.36
N ALA A 9 -2.12 7.71 -27.28
CA ALA A 9 -2.54 7.05 -26.04
C ALA A 9 -1.59 7.31 -24.86
N PHE A 10 -0.28 7.26 -25.06
CA PHE A 10 0.69 7.55 -23.98
C PHE A 10 0.67 9.01 -23.49
N LEU A 11 0.27 9.94 -24.36
CA LEU A 11 0.28 11.37 -24.07
C LEU A 11 -1.10 11.91 -23.65
N SER A 12 -2.20 11.20 -23.93
CA SER A 12 -3.57 11.69 -23.72
C SER A 12 -4.41 10.83 -22.78
N ASP A 13 -4.11 9.53 -22.66
CA ASP A 13 -4.90 8.64 -21.80
C ASP A 13 -4.57 8.89 -20.33
N THR A 14 -5.44 8.41 -19.45
CA THR A 14 -5.24 8.56 -18.01
C THR A 14 -3.98 7.83 -17.55
N GLN A 15 -3.18 8.50 -16.73
CA GLN A 15 -1.97 7.96 -16.09
C GLN A 15 -2.34 7.33 -14.75
N GLY A 16 -1.38 6.70 -14.06
CA GLY A 16 -1.59 6.16 -12.71
C GLY A 16 -0.57 6.68 -11.71
N ARG A 17 -0.88 6.55 -10.42
CA ARG A 17 -0.05 6.92 -9.26
C ARG A 17 -0.05 8.43 -8.98
N ASP A 18 1.04 9.09 -9.33
CA ASP A 18 1.40 10.48 -9.00
C ASP A 18 1.08 10.93 -7.56
N HIS A 19 1.46 10.09 -6.60
CA HIS A 19 1.41 10.39 -5.17
C HIS A 19 2.78 10.84 -4.67
N VAL A 20 2.79 11.96 -3.95
CA VAL A 20 3.88 12.35 -3.06
C VAL A 20 3.40 12.14 -1.64
N THR A 21 3.88 11.05 -1.01
CA THR A 21 3.41 10.63 0.31
C THR A 21 4.50 10.77 1.38
N ARG A 22 4.15 11.43 2.49
CA ARG A 22 4.87 11.34 3.76
C ARG A 22 4.08 10.42 4.70
N ALA A 23 4.75 9.43 5.28
CA ALA A 23 4.11 8.50 6.19
C ALA A 23 4.99 8.13 7.37
N GLU A 24 4.35 7.87 8.51
CA GLU A 24 4.97 7.60 9.80
C GLU A 24 4.28 6.39 10.45
N LEU A 25 5.07 5.43 10.93
CA LEU A 25 4.59 4.24 11.62
C LEU A 25 5.11 4.26 13.05
N GLY A 26 4.19 4.32 14.02
CA GLY A 26 4.50 4.14 15.44
C GLY A 26 4.64 2.65 15.75
N VAL A 27 5.76 2.28 16.38
CA VAL A 27 6.10 0.89 16.70
C VAL A 27 6.62 0.82 18.14
N ASP A 28 6.25 -0.22 18.89
CA ASP A 28 6.82 -0.48 20.22
C ASP A 28 8.19 -1.18 20.14
N GLU A 29 8.86 -1.35 21.30
CA GLU A 29 10.16 -2.03 21.40
C GLU A 29 10.11 -3.50 20.94
N GLN A 30 8.92 -4.12 20.97
CA GLN A 30 8.69 -5.48 20.52
C GLN A 30 8.32 -5.55 19.03
N GLY A 31 8.33 -4.42 18.30
CA GLY A 31 8.02 -4.40 16.88
C GLY A 31 6.53 -4.44 16.55
N THR A 32 5.63 -4.19 17.51
CA THR A 32 4.18 -4.12 17.28
C THR A 32 3.79 -2.76 16.72
N PHE A 33 2.95 -2.74 15.68
CA PHE A 33 2.45 -1.52 15.06
C PHE A 33 1.34 -0.90 15.90
N LEU A 34 1.54 0.35 16.32
CA LEU A 34 0.64 1.09 17.21
C LEU A 34 -0.22 2.11 16.45
N ALA A 35 0.39 2.84 15.51
CA ALA A 35 -0.30 3.87 14.76
C ALA A 35 0.33 4.10 13.39
N LEU A 36 -0.49 4.46 12.41
CA LEU A 36 -0.06 4.90 11.09
C LEU A 36 -0.60 6.30 10.82
N LYS A 37 0.27 7.23 10.44
CA LYS A 37 -0.11 8.55 9.93
C LYS A 37 0.37 8.70 8.50
N VAL A 38 -0.51 9.13 7.61
CA VAL A 38 -0.22 9.31 6.18
C VAL A 38 -0.71 10.68 5.72
N ASP A 39 0.16 11.42 5.05
CA ASP A 39 -0.11 12.68 4.36
C ASP A 39 0.30 12.50 2.90
N THR A 40 -0.66 12.63 1.97
CA THR A 40 -0.42 12.45 0.54
C THR A 40 -0.87 13.65 -0.25
N ARG A 41 0.00 14.15 -1.13
CA ARG A 41 -0.37 15.05 -2.22
C ARG A 41 -0.50 14.24 -3.50
N ALA A 42 -1.67 14.24 -4.11
CA ALA A 42 -1.97 13.49 -5.32
C ALA A 42 -2.22 14.43 -6.49
N ASP A 43 -1.47 14.29 -7.58
CA ASP A 43 -1.75 15.01 -8.82
C ASP A 43 -2.94 14.37 -9.54
N LEU A 44 -3.97 15.18 -9.82
CA LEU A 44 -5.19 14.81 -10.53
C LEU A 44 -5.13 15.18 -12.02
N GLY A 45 -4.07 15.85 -12.45
CA GLY A 45 -3.90 16.42 -13.78
C GLY A 45 -4.73 17.68 -14.01
N ALA A 46 -4.93 18.03 -15.28
CA ALA A 46 -5.62 19.27 -15.67
C ALA A 46 -7.11 19.29 -15.35
N TYR A 47 -7.72 18.11 -15.19
CA TYR A 47 -9.11 17.94 -14.82
C TYR A 47 -9.29 16.59 -14.13
N VAL A 48 -10.30 16.50 -13.27
CA VAL A 48 -10.60 15.28 -12.54
C VAL A 48 -11.29 14.28 -13.47
N SER A 49 -10.66 13.12 -13.71
CA SER A 49 -11.28 12.01 -14.43
C SER A 49 -12.38 11.33 -13.60
N SER A 50 -13.10 10.37 -14.20
CA SER A 50 -14.27 9.71 -13.59
C SER A 50 -14.04 9.22 -12.16
N PHE A 51 -12.88 8.61 -11.87
CA PHE A 51 -12.51 8.16 -10.52
C PHE A 51 -11.28 8.88 -9.97
N GLY A 52 -10.77 9.91 -10.67
CA GLY A 52 -9.49 10.55 -10.39
C GLY A 52 -9.34 11.05 -8.96
N ALA A 53 -10.38 11.65 -8.37
CA ALA A 53 -10.35 12.08 -6.96
C ALA A 53 -10.62 10.93 -5.97
N ALA A 54 -11.41 9.93 -6.36
CA ALA A 54 -11.79 8.82 -5.49
C ALA A 54 -10.63 7.85 -5.24
N ILE A 55 -9.78 7.66 -6.25
CA ILE A 55 -8.60 6.79 -6.22
C ILE A 55 -7.60 7.18 -5.13
N PRO A 56 -7.04 8.41 -5.11
CA PRO A 56 -6.11 8.85 -4.09
C PRO A 56 -6.80 9.15 -2.76
N GLY A 57 -8.11 9.43 -2.75
CA GLY A 57 -8.87 9.72 -1.55
C GLY A 57 -9.47 8.47 -0.90
N PRO A 58 -10.80 8.30 -0.91
CA PRO A 58 -11.48 7.25 -0.14
C PRO A 58 -11.04 5.83 -0.48
N ILE A 59 -10.70 5.52 -1.74
CA ILE A 59 -10.30 4.17 -2.12
C ILE A 59 -8.90 3.85 -1.57
N TYR A 60 -7.94 4.75 -1.72
CA TYR A 60 -6.60 4.62 -1.15
C TYR A 60 -6.63 4.55 0.38
N SER A 61 -7.32 5.48 1.04
CA SER A 61 -7.38 5.55 2.51
C SER A 61 -7.94 4.27 3.14
N ALA A 62 -8.96 3.68 2.53
CA ALA A 62 -9.58 2.43 2.98
C ALA A 62 -8.63 1.21 2.91
N LEU A 63 -7.47 1.33 2.25
CA LEU A 63 -6.51 0.25 2.04
C LEU A 63 -5.30 0.35 2.96
N LEU A 64 -5.13 1.46 3.68
CA LEU A 64 -3.98 1.72 4.54
C LEU A 64 -3.97 0.91 5.85
N ALA A 65 -4.97 0.06 6.11
CA ALA A 65 -4.84 -1.00 7.12
C ALA A 65 -3.96 -2.17 6.63
N GLY A 66 -3.91 -2.41 5.31
CA GLY A 66 -3.19 -3.54 4.72
C GLY A 66 -3.58 -4.89 5.33
N VAL A 67 -2.59 -5.71 5.65
CA VAL A 67 -2.79 -7.01 6.31
C VAL A 67 -2.37 -6.97 7.78
N TYR A 68 -2.20 -5.77 8.34
CA TYR A 68 -1.62 -5.57 9.67
C TYR A 68 -2.65 -5.14 10.71
N LYS A 69 -2.47 -5.57 11.95
CA LYS A 69 -3.32 -5.21 13.11
C LYS A 69 -2.98 -3.84 13.71
N THR A 70 -2.78 -2.82 12.87
CA THR A 70 -2.47 -1.45 13.33
C THR A 70 -3.74 -0.77 13.84
N PRO A 71 -3.87 -0.45 15.14
CA PRO A 71 -5.16 -0.04 15.72
C PRO A 71 -5.57 1.40 15.38
N HIS A 72 -4.61 2.30 15.15
CA HIS A 72 -4.88 3.71 14.87
C HIS A 72 -4.32 4.09 13.50
N VAL A 73 -5.18 4.58 12.62
CA VAL A 73 -4.77 5.03 11.28
C VAL A 73 -5.38 6.39 10.99
N CYS A 74 -4.54 7.36 10.67
CA CYS A 74 -4.93 8.72 10.29
C CYS A 74 -4.39 9.01 8.88
N VAL A 75 -5.27 9.45 7.99
CA VAL A 75 -4.95 9.67 6.57
C VAL A 75 -5.47 11.04 6.15
N GLU A 76 -4.59 11.84 5.59
CA GLU A 76 -4.92 13.09 4.90
C GLU A 76 -4.45 13.00 3.44
N VAL A 77 -5.32 13.43 2.53
CA VAL A 77 -5.04 13.46 1.10
C VAL A 77 -5.42 14.81 0.54
N THR A 78 -4.45 15.48 -0.09
CA THR A 78 -4.65 16.73 -0.83
C THR A 78 -4.54 16.45 -2.33
N GLY A 79 -5.67 16.58 -3.04
CA GLY A 79 -5.68 16.57 -4.50
C GLY A 79 -5.18 17.90 -5.07
N VAL A 80 -4.31 17.84 -6.08
CA VAL A 80 -3.73 19.02 -6.75
C VAL A 80 -4.02 18.93 -8.25
N LEU A 81 -4.35 20.05 -8.87
CA LEU A 81 -4.46 20.15 -10.33
C LEU A 81 -3.14 20.63 -10.93
N SER A 82 -2.77 20.09 -12.08
CA SER A 82 -1.54 20.43 -12.79
C SER A 82 -1.75 20.49 -14.31
N ASN A 83 -0.72 20.88 -15.07
CA ASN A 83 -0.77 20.87 -16.53
C ASN A 83 -0.39 19.50 -17.13
N SER A 84 -0.85 18.40 -16.51
CA SER A 84 -0.65 17.03 -16.99
C SER A 84 -2.00 16.38 -17.40
N VAL A 85 -1.94 15.22 -18.05
CA VAL A 85 -3.14 14.41 -18.28
C VAL A 85 -3.67 13.84 -16.95
N PRO A 86 -4.98 13.58 -16.83
CA PRO A 86 -5.53 13.09 -15.58
C PRO A 86 -4.92 11.77 -15.12
N THR A 87 -4.92 11.56 -13.82
CA THR A 87 -4.59 10.26 -13.21
C THR A 87 -5.88 9.48 -12.91
N ASP A 88 -5.85 8.17 -13.14
CA ASP A 88 -6.95 7.25 -12.85
C ASP A 88 -6.39 5.83 -12.55
N ALA A 89 -7.28 4.85 -12.41
CA ALA A 89 -6.95 3.54 -11.90
C ALA A 89 -6.09 2.76 -12.90
N TYR A 90 -4.91 2.34 -12.45
CA TYR A 90 -4.07 1.43 -13.21
C TYR A 90 -3.67 0.21 -12.37
N ARG A 91 -4.19 -0.97 -12.75
CA ARG A 91 -4.00 -2.26 -12.04
C ARG A 91 -4.37 -2.19 -10.54
N GLY A 92 -5.54 -1.63 -10.26
CA GLY A 92 -6.07 -1.43 -8.92
C GLY A 92 -6.08 0.04 -8.53
N ALA A 93 -7.21 0.52 -8.00
CA ALA A 93 -7.40 1.89 -7.55
C ALA A 93 -6.76 2.07 -6.17
N GLY A 94 -5.72 2.90 -6.06
CA GLY A 94 -5.04 3.28 -4.81
C GLY A 94 -4.27 2.16 -4.09
N ARG A 95 -4.51 0.90 -4.46
CA ARG A 95 -3.94 -0.27 -3.77
C ARG A 95 -2.44 -0.39 -3.95
N PRO A 96 -1.86 -0.22 -5.16
CA PRO A 96 -0.41 -0.25 -5.32
C PRO A 96 0.32 0.80 -4.45
N GLU A 97 -0.25 2.00 -4.34
CA GLU A 97 0.27 3.11 -3.55
C GLU A 97 0.18 2.80 -2.05
N ALA A 98 -0.97 2.30 -1.57
CA ALA A 98 -1.16 1.93 -0.17
C ALA A 98 -0.24 0.77 0.24
N CYS A 99 -0.16 -0.28 -0.57
CA CYS A 99 0.75 -1.40 -0.34
C CYS A 99 2.21 -0.93 -0.33
N TYR A 100 2.61 -0.05 -1.25
CA TYR A 100 3.97 0.49 -1.27
C TYR A 100 4.30 1.22 0.04
N VAL A 101 3.42 2.12 0.51
CA VAL A 101 3.62 2.86 1.76
C VAL A 101 3.78 1.90 2.94
N LEU A 102 2.85 0.96 3.11
CA LEU A 102 2.85 0.02 4.22
C LEU A 102 4.09 -0.89 4.24
N GLU A 103 4.41 -1.49 3.10
CA GLU A 103 5.53 -2.43 3.02
C GLU A 103 6.89 -1.75 3.15
N ARG A 104 7.02 -0.50 2.68
CA ARG A 104 8.24 0.30 2.87
C ARG A 104 8.41 0.71 4.34
N LEU A 105 7.33 1.06 5.03
CA LEU A 105 7.37 1.37 6.46
C LEU A 105 7.69 0.13 7.29
N ALA A 106 7.11 -1.02 6.99
CA ALA A 106 7.44 -2.28 7.66
C ALA A 106 8.92 -2.65 7.48
N ASP A 107 9.46 -2.53 6.27
CA ASP A 107 10.89 -2.75 6.01
C ASP A 107 11.79 -1.75 6.75
N LYS A 108 11.39 -0.48 6.82
CA LYS A 108 12.14 0.56 7.55
C LYS A 108 12.12 0.31 9.06
N ALA A 109 10.96 -0.04 9.63
CA ALA A 109 10.83 -0.38 11.04
C ALA A 109 11.64 -1.64 11.41
N ALA A 110 11.66 -2.66 10.55
CA ALA A 110 12.52 -3.83 10.74
C ALA A 110 13.99 -3.43 10.85
N LEU A 111 14.45 -2.57 9.94
CA LEU A 111 15.82 -2.08 9.92
C LEU A 111 16.17 -1.28 11.19
N GLU A 112 15.31 -0.36 11.61
CA GLU A 112 15.53 0.49 12.78
C GLU A 112 15.55 -0.32 14.10
N LEU A 113 14.74 -1.37 14.20
CA LEU A 113 14.66 -2.24 15.38
C LEU A 113 15.64 -3.43 15.33
N GLY A 114 16.42 -3.59 14.26
CA GLY A 114 17.30 -4.74 14.08
C GLY A 114 16.55 -6.08 13.95
N LEU A 115 15.30 -6.06 13.51
CA LEU A 115 14.47 -7.23 13.28
C LEU A 115 14.61 -7.73 11.84
N ASP A 116 14.41 -9.04 11.66
CA ASP A 116 14.21 -9.60 10.33
C ASP A 116 12.93 -9.04 9.69
N ARG A 117 12.97 -8.79 8.37
CA ARG A 117 11.84 -8.20 7.63
C ARG A 117 10.61 -9.10 7.65
N ALA A 118 10.82 -10.43 7.66
CA ALA A 118 9.71 -11.34 7.78
C ALA A 118 9.15 -11.38 9.20
N GLU A 119 10.03 -11.30 10.20
CA GLU A 119 9.64 -11.32 11.61
C GLU A 119 8.75 -10.14 12.01
N ILE A 120 9.09 -8.91 11.62
CA ILE A 120 8.23 -7.76 11.97
C ILE A 120 6.82 -7.89 11.37
N ARG A 121 6.71 -8.47 10.17
CA ARG A 121 5.41 -8.72 9.54
C ARG A 121 4.65 -9.78 10.32
N ARG A 122 5.32 -10.89 10.63
CA ARG A 122 4.78 -12.02 11.42
C ARG A 122 4.10 -11.55 12.71
N ARG A 123 4.73 -10.62 13.43
CA ARG A 123 4.20 -10.03 14.68
C ARG A 123 2.92 -9.24 14.48
N ASN A 124 2.73 -8.66 13.30
CA ASN A 124 1.70 -7.68 13.00
C ASN A 124 0.59 -8.17 12.06
N LEU A 125 0.67 -9.38 11.49
CA LEU A 125 -0.41 -9.89 10.63
C LEU A 125 -1.72 -10.06 11.41
N ILE A 126 -2.84 -9.75 10.74
CA ILE A 126 -4.18 -10.03 11.26
C ILE A 126 -4.34 -11.57 11.29
N PRO A 127 -4.67 -12.18 12.44
CA PRO A 127 -4.84 -13.62 12.52
C PRO A 127 -6.18 -14.05 11.88
N GLN A 128 -6.22 -15.27 11.35
CA GLN A 128 -7.45 -15.84 10.76
C GLN A 128 -8.63 -15.82 11.75
N SER A 129 -8.36 -16.06 13.04
CA SER A 129 -9.37 -16.06 14.11
C SER A 129 -10.01 -14.69 14.37
N ALA A 130 -9.45 -13.60 13.84
CA ALA A 130 -10.04 -12.27 13.94
C ALA A 130 -11.03 -11.95 12.82
N MET A 131 -11.24 -12.86 11.86
CA MET A 131 -12.19 -12.66 10.77
C MET A 131 -13.64 -12.94 11.23
N PRO A 132 -14.62 -12.11 10.84
CA PRO A 132 -14.48 -10.90 10.02
C PRO A 132 -13.83 -9.74 10.80
N TYR A 133 -12.83 -9.10 10.20
CA TYR A 133 -12.01 -8.09 10.87
C TYR A 133 -12.43 -6.67 10.46
N LYS A 134 -12.93 -5.88 11.41
CA LYS A 134 -13.21 -4.45 11.17
C LYS A 134 -11.92 -3.64 11.19
N THR A 135 -11.53 -3.12 10.02
CA THR A 135 -10.35 -2.25 9.93
C THR A 135 -10.62 -0.86 10.54
N PRO A 136 -9.59 -0.16 11.04
CA PRO A 136 -9.74 1.20 11.56
C PRO A 136 -10.02 2.25 10.47
N VAL A 137 -9.93 1.87 9.19
CA VAL A 137 -10.13 2.76 8.03
C VAL A 137 -11.41 2.49 7.26
N GLY A 138 -12.32 1.68 7.80
CA GLY A 138 -13.69 1.53 7.30
C GLY A 138 -14.05 0.11 6.84
N PRO A 139 -13.35 -0.52 5.88
CA PRO A 139 -13.70 -1.85 5.40
C PRO A 139 -13.71 -2.89 6.52
N THR A 140 -14.61 -3.87 6.40
CA THR A 140 -14.56 -5.12 7.15
C THR A 140 -13.99 -6.18 6.23
N TYR A 141 -12.88 -6.81 6.61
CA TYR A 141 -12.37 -7.97 5.90
C TYR A 141 -13.25 -9.17 6.22
N ASP A 142 -13.70 -9.84 5.19
CA ASP A 142 -14.63 -10.96 5.24
C ASP A 142 -13.89 -12.26 5.62
N CYS A 143 -12.72 -12.49 5.04
CA CYS A 143 -11.90 -13.68 5.25
C CYS A 143 -10.41 -13.41 5.01
N GLY A 144 -9.57 -14.37 5.42
CA GLY A 144 -8.14 -14.35 5.14
C GLY A 144 -7.33 -15.09 6.19
N ASP A 145 -6.36 -15.90 5.75
CA ASP A 145 -5.33 -16.50 6.58
C ASP A 145 -3.96 -15.98 6.13
N PHE A 146 -3.71 -14.70 6.43
CA PHE A 146 -2.47 -14.03 6.04
C PHE A 146 -1.24 -14.69 6.65
N PRO A 147 -1.22 -15.10 7.94
CA PRO A 147 -0.08 -15.83 8.51
C PRO A 147 0.27 -17.09 7.73
N LYS A 148 -0.72 -17.93 7.38
CA LYS A 148 -0.46 -19.16 6.63
C LYS A 148 0.07 -18.90 5.23
N ILE A 149 -0.50 -17.94 4.51
CA ILE A 149 -0.03 -17.58 3.16
C ILE A 149 1.39 -16.99 3.23
N PHE A 150 1.65 -16.19 4.25
CA PHE A 150 2.96 -15.59 4.49
C PHE A 150 4.03 -16.65 4.76
N GLU A 151 3.80 -17.57 5.71
CA GLU A 151 4.73 -18.67 5.98
C GLU A 151 4.95 -19.53 4.73
N ARG A 152 3.89 -19.84 3.99
CA ARG A 152 4.01 -20.61 2.75
C ARG A 152 4.89 -19.90 1.70
N ALA A 153 4.82 -18.58 1.61
CA ALA A 153 5.67 -17.81 0.71
C ALA A 153 7.15 -17.85 1.15
N LEU A 154 7.43 -17.80 2.46
CA LEU A 154 8.78 -17.92 3.01
C LEU A 154 9.38 -19.32 2.75
N GLU A 155 8.58 -20.37 2.91
CA GLU A 155 8.97 -21.75 2.59
C GLU A 155 9.35 -21.89 1.11
N ILE A 156 8.46 -21.51 0.19
CA ILE A 156 8.68 -21.68 -1.25
C ILE A 156 9.86 -20.83 -1.74
N SER A 157 10.04 -19.65 -1.18
CA SER A 157 11.16 -18.77 -1.54
C SER A 157 12.50 -19.20 -0.93
N ASN A 158 12.50 -20.21 -0.05
CA ASN A 158 13.66 -20.61 0.74
C ASN A 158 14.28 -19.43 1.50
N TYR A 159 13.45 -18.58 2.10
CA TYR A 159 13.85 -17.27 2.64
C TYR A 159 15.06 -17.32 3.58
N HIS A 160 15.14 -18.34 4.44
CA HIS A 160 16.23 -18.50 5.42
C HIS A 160 17.49 -19.17 4.85
N GLN A 161 17.46 -19.68 3.62
CA GLN A 161 18.64 -20.25 2.99
C GLN A 161 19.56 -19.14 2.49
N LYS A 162 20.85 -19.24 2.80
CA LYS A 162 21.87 -18.33 2.23
C LYS A 162 21.82 -18.42 0.71
N ARG A 163 21.63 -17.28 0.04
CA ARG A 163 21.76 -17.19 -1.41
C ARG A 163 23.16 -17.65 -1.82
N LYS A 164 23.25 -18.53 -2.82
CA LYS A 164 24.53 -18.88 -3.43
C LYS A 164 25.16 -17.60 -4.02
N PRO A 165 26.50 -17.41 -3.91
CA PRO A 165 27.16 -16.27 -4.55
C PRO A 165 26.85 -16.24 -6.06
N GLY A 166 26.55 -15.06 -6.61
CA GLY A 166 26.50 -14.85 -8.07
C GLY A 166 25.13 -14.74 -8.74
N ARG A 167 24.02 -14.64 -8.00
CA ARG A 167 22.71 -14.24 -8.57
C ARG A 167 22.16 -13.04 -7.80
N GLY A 168 22.51 -11.85 -8.28
CA GLY A 168 21.91 -10.57 -7.92
C GLY A 168 20.67 -10.31 -8.76
#